data_AF-A0A8J6NJG9-F1
#
_entry.id   AF-A0A8J6NJG9-F1
#
_cell.length_a   1.000
_cell.length_b   1.000
_cell.length_c   1.000
_cell.angle_alpha   90.00
_cell.angle_beta   90.00
_cell.angle_gamma   90.00
#
_symmetry.space_group_name_H-M   'P 1'
#
loop_
_entity.id
_entity.type
_entity.pdbx_description
1 polymer ?
#
loop_
_entity_poly.entity_id
_entity_poly.type
_entity_poly.pdbx_seq_one_letter_code
_entity_poly.pdbx_strand_id
1 'polypeptide(L)'
;MEWLEALAIILTTIGIRFLIPIILTIGIVYFLRQLDARWQAEAKELTLLPASAFEGPRCYEVNGCSPEQMEKCPVPTQSQPCWQVFRNAKNGRLQERCLSCKQFTQAPVPAGIYRLST
;
A
#
# COMPACT_ATOMS: atom_id res chain seq x y z
N MET A 1 -29.05 -13.15 -52.13
CA MET A 1 -28.01 -13.72 -51.25
C MET A 1 -27.16 -12.62 -50.62
N GLU A 2 -26.89 -11.52 -51.35
CA GLU A 2 -26.26 -10.27 -50.86
C GLU A 2 -26.59 -9.80 -49.43
N TRP A 3 -27.86 -9.85 -48.99
CA TRP A 3 -28.25 -9.34 -47.67
C TRP A 3 -27.77 -10.21 -46.50
N LEU A 4 -27.60 -11.53 -46.73
CA LEU A 4 -27.03 -12.44 -45.73
C LEU A 4 -25.54 -12.18 -45.55
N GLU A 5 -24.83 -11.87 -46.64
CA GLU A 5 -23.41 -11.52 -46.60
C GLU A 5 -23.20 -10.19 -45.88
N ALA A 6 -24.02 -9.17 -46.19
CA ALA A 6 -23.99 -7.89 -45.50
C ALA A 6 -24.23 -8.04 -43.99
N LEU A 7 -25.21 -8.87 -43.61
CA LEU A 7 -25.53 -9.12 -42.20
C LEU A 7 -24.40 -9.90 -41.50
N ALA A 8 -23.79 -10.87 -42.17
CA ALA A 8 -22.63 -11.60 -41.65
C ALA A 8 -21.41 -10.69 -41.43
N ILE A 9 -21.11 -9.78 -42.36
CA ILE A 9 -20.00 -8.82 -42.23
C ILE A 9 -20.21 -7.89 -41.04
N ILE A 10 -21.44 -7.36 -40.87
CA ILE A 10 -21.77 -6.46 -39.76
C ILE A 10 -21.61 -7.20 -38.42
N LEU A 11 -22.20 -8.39 -38.29
CA LEU A 11 -22.10 -9.18 -37.06
C LEU A 11 -20.65 -9.59 -36.75
N THR A 12 -19.87 -9.96 -37.77
CA THR A 12 -18.46 -10.32 -37.60
C THR A 12 -17.65 -9.13 -37.11
N THR A 13 -17.83 -7.96 -37.71
CA THR A 13 -17.10 -6.74 -37.33
C THR A 13 -17.45 -6.30 -35.91
N ILE A 14 -18.72 -6.35 -35.55
CA ILE A 14 -19.20 -6.08 -34.18
C ILE A 14 -18.60 -7.10 -33.22
N GLY A 15 -18.73 -8.40 -33.51
CA GLY A 15 -18.21 -9.48 -32.69
C GLY A 15 -16.71 -9.33 -32.42
N ILE A 16 -15.90 -9.12 -33.46
CA ILE A 16 -14.46 -8.91 -33.35
C ILE A 16 -14.13 -7.71 -32.45
N ARG A 17 -14.83 -6.58 -32.63
CA ARG A 17 -14.58 -5.36 -31.85
C ARG A 17 -14.96 -5.48 -30.38
N PHE A 18 -15.84 -6.41 -30.00
CA PHE A 18 -16.21 -6.62 -28.59
C PHE A 18 -15.49 -7.81 -27.97
N LEU A 19 -15.43 -8.96 -28.66
CA LEU A 19 -14.78 -10.16 -28.14
C LEU A 19 -13.27 -9.95 -27.96
N ILE A 20 -12.59 -9.30 -28.90
CA ILE A 20 -11.13 -9.12 -28.79
C ILE A 20 -10.77 -8.28 -27.56
N PRO A 21 -11.36 -7.09 -27.31
CA PRO A 21 -11.06 -6.33 -26.10
C PRO A 21 -11.43 -7.06 -24.80
N ILE A 22 -12.54 -7.81 -24.77
CA ILE A 22 -12.95 -8.57 -23.59
C ILE A 22 -11.94 -9.67 -23.29
N ILE A 23 -11.57 -10.48 -24.28
CA ILE A 23 -10.59 -11.56 -24.11
C ILE A 23 -9.23 -10.98 -23.70
N LEU A 24 -8.82 -9.87 -24.33
CA LEU A 24 -7.56 -9.20 -23.99
C LEU A 24 -7.54 -8.70 -22.54
N THR A 25 -8.60 -8.03 -22.10
CA THR A 25 -8.69 -7.52 -20.71
C THR A 25 -8.73 -8.66 -19.70
N ILE A 26 -9.48 -9.73 -19.96
CA ILE A 26 -9.49 -10.93 -19.12
C ILE A 26 -8.09 -11.55 -19.04
N GLY A 27 -7.39 -11.67 -20.17
CA GLY A 27 -6.02 -12.18 -20.22
C GLY A 27 -5.05 -11.34 -19.40
N ILE A 28 -5.10 -10.01 -19.53
CA ILE A 28 -4.27 -9.09 -18.75
C ILE A 28 -4.56 -9.23 -17.24
N VAL A 29 -5.84 -9.24 -16.85
CA VAL A 29 -6.23 -9.39 -15.45
C VAL A 29 -5.74 -10.72 -14.88
N TYR A 30 -5.88 -11.81 -15.63
CA TYR A 30 -5.39 -13.12 -15.23
C TYR A 30 -3.87 -13.12 -15.02
N PHE A 31 -3.12 -12.55 -15.96
CA PHE A 31 -1.67 -12.44 -15.88
C PHE A 31 -1.22 -11.60 -14.67
N LEU A 32 -1.83 -10.43 -14.46
CA LEU A 32 -1.52 -9.56 -13.33
C LEU A 32 -1.82 -10.23 -11.99
N ARG A 33 -2.93 -10.98 -11.88
CA ARG A 33 -3.25 -11.75 -10.67
C ARG A 33 -2.22 -12.84 -10.38
N GLN A 34 -1.66 -13.47 -11.41
CA GLN A 34 -0.63 -14.48 -11.22
C GLN A 34 0.68 -13.88 -10.71
N LEU A 35 1.07 -12.72 -11.25
CA LEU A 35 2.23 -11.97 -10.75
C LEU A 35 2.03 -11.51 -9.30
N ASP A 36 0.86 -10.95 -9.00
CA ASP A 36 0.52 -10.49 -7.66
C ASP A 36 0.52 -11.66 -6.66
N ALA A 37 -0.02 -12.82 -7.03
CA ALA A 37 0.00 -14.01 -6.18
C ALA A 37 1.43 -14.48 -5.85
N ARG A 38 2.37 -14.37 -6.80
CA ARG A 38 3.78 -14.69 -6.56
C ARG A 38 4.40 -13.71 -5.57
N TRP A 39 4.20 -12.40 -5.76
CA TRP A 39 4.71 -11.39 -4.83
C TRP A 39 4.09 -11.50 -3.44
N GLN A 40 2.80 -11.84 -3.34
CA GLN A 40 2.16 -12.09 -2.06
C GLN A 40 2.74 -13.32 -1.35
N ALA A 41 3.13 -14.36 -2.09
CA ALA A 41 3.79 -15.54 -1.50
C ALA A 41 5.16 -15.16 -0.90
N GLU A 42 5.96 -14.38 -1.63
CA GLU A 42 7.24 -13.84 -1.14
C GLU A 42 7.01 -12.92 0.08
N ALA A 43 6.00 -12.05 0.04
CA ALA A 43 5.67 -11.16 1.15
C ALA A 43 5.19 -11.92 2.39
N LYS A 44 4.51 -13.06 2.26
CA LYS A 44 4.12 -13.89 3.40
C LYS A 44 5.34 -14.43 4.15
N GLU A 45 6.40 -14.83 3.45
CA GLU A 45 7.65 -15.26 4.09
C GLU A 45 8.30 -14.10 4.87
N LEU A 46 8.26 -12.89 4.34
CA LEU A 46 8.72 -11.68 5.04
C LEU A 46 7.78 -11.22 6.19
N THR A 47 6.48 -11.52 6.12
CA THR A 47 5.49 -11.15 7.16
C THR A 47 5.58 -12.07 8.39
N LEU A 48 6.17 -13.26 8.25
CA LEU A 48 6.49 -14.13 9.38
C LEU A 48 7.64 -13.59 10.23
N LEU A 49 8.40 -12.62 9.74
CA LEU A 49 9.21 -11.78 10.62
C LEU A 49 8.23 -10.98 11.47
N PRO A 50 8.30 -11.05 12.81
CA PRO A 50 7.44 -10.27 13.66
C PRO A 50 7.54 -8.82 13.18
N ALA A 51 6.40 -8.17 12.95
CA ALA A 51 6.32 -6.72 12.91
C ALA A 51 6.77 -6.27 14.30
N SER A 52 8.08 -6.27 14.51
CA SER A 52 8.70 -6.07 15.80
C SER A 52 8.19 -4.74 16.27
N ALA A 53 7.50 -4.76 17.42
CA ALA A 53 7.28 -3.57 18.20
C ALA A 53 8.56 -2.76 18.11
N PHE A 54 8.44 -1.55 17.58
CA PHE A 54 9.60 -0.77 17.21
C PHE A 54 10.45 -0.51 18.46
N GLU A 55 11.49 -1.33 18.67
CA GLU A 55 12.45 -1.28 19.79
C GLU A 55 13.53 -0.22 19.53
N GLY A 56 13.17 0.85 18.82
CA GLY A 56 14.03 1.99 18.61
C GLY A 56 14.00 2.95 19.81
N PRO A 57 15.05 3.76 20.01
CA PRO A 57 15.09 4.78 21.06
C PRO A 57 13.90 5.72 20.93
N ARG A 58 13.33 6.15 22.06
CA ARG A 58 12.11 6.96 22.02
C ARG A 58 12.43 8.32 21.42
N CYS A 59 11.47 8.90 20.70
CA CYS A 59 11.67 10.16 19.97
C CYS A 59 12.17 11.31 20.86
N TYR A 60 11.74 11.37 22.11
CA TYR A 60 12.17 12.41 23.04
C TYR A 60 13.62 12.21 23.51
N GLU A 61 14.12 10.97 23.51
CA GLU A 61 15.52 10.63 23.82
C GLU A 61 16.42 11.06 22.66
N VAL A 62 16.02 10.76 21.42
CA VAL A 62 16.79 11.10 20.21
C VAL A 62 16.82 12.61 19.95
N ASN A 63 15.73 13.32 20.25
CA ASN A 63 15.64 14.77 20.03
C ASN A 63 16.00 15.61 21.27
N GLY A 64 16.39 14.99 22.39
CA GLY A 64 16.77 15.67 23.62
C GLY A 64 15.69 16.63 24.15
N CYS A 65 14.43 16.20 24.18
CA CYS A 65 13.33 17.07 24.58
C CYS A 65 13.38 17.42 26.07
N SER A 66 13.07 18.69 26.41
CA SER A 66 12.94 19.13 27.81
C SER A 66 11.68 18.55 28.46
N PRO A 67 11.63 18.44 29.81
CA PRO A 67 10.43 17.96 30.50
C PRO A 67 9.18 18.81 30.20
N GLU A 68 9.31 20.13 30.01
CA GLU A 68 8.16 20.98 29.64
C GLU A 68 7.64 20.69 28.22
N GLN A 69 8.51 20.23 27.32
CA GLN A 69 8.12 19.81 25.98
C GLN A 69 7.44 18.43 26.00
N MET A 70 7.82 17.57 26.95
CA MET A 70 7.22 16.25 27.11
C MET A 70 5.78 16.32 27.62
N GLU A 71 5.46 17.24 28.53
CA GLU A 71 4.07 17.46 29.01
C GLU A 71 3.11 17.85 27.88
N LYS A 72 3.60 18.58 26.88
CA LYS A 72 2.81 19.03 25.72
C LYS A 72 2.82 18.02 24.56
N CYS A 73 3.51 16.89 24.71
CA CYS A 73 3.71 15.93 23.64
C CYS A 73 2.81 14.70 23.82
N PRO A 74 2.01 14.30 22.81
CA PRO A 74 1.16 13.11 22.90
C PRO A 74 1.91 11.78 22.72
N VAL A 75 3.20 11.82 22.38
CA VAL A 75 4.01 10.63 22.03
C VAL A 75 4.28 9.68 23.21
N PRO A 76 4.65 10.16 24.42
CA PRO A 76 5.03 9.26 25.53
C PRO A 76 3.92 8.31 25.98
N THR A 77 2.66 8.70 25.78
CA THR A 77 1.47 7.94 26.18
C THR A 77 1.04 6.90 25.15
N GLN A 78 1.64 6.90 23.95
CA GLN A 78 1.23 6.07 22.83
C GLN A 78 2.21 4.91 22.62
N SER A 79 1.70 3.73 22.29
CA SER A 79 2.51 2.55 21.91
C SER A 79 3.05 2.61 20.48
N GLN A 80 2.57 3.58 19.69
CA GLN A 80 2.96 3.77 18.30
C GLN A 80 4.26 4.57 18.20
N PRO A 81 5.06 4.38 17.14
CA PRO A 81 6.22 5.21 16.89
C PRO A 81 5.82 6.69 16.71
N CYS A 82 6.70 7.59 17.13
CA CYS A 82 6.41 9.02 17.22
C CYS A 82 5.91 9.65 15.92
N TRP A 83 6.46 9.24 14.78
CA TRP A 83 6.08 9.74 13.46
C TRP A 83 4.63 9.38 13.13
N GLN A 84 4.14 8.24 13.61
CA GLN A 84 2.76 7.80 13.40
C GLN A 84 1.80 8.59 14.29
N VAL A 85 2.19 8.87 15.53
CA VAL A 85 1.44 9.75 16.44
C VAL A 85 1.31 11.16 15.84
N PHE A 86 2.41 11.74 15.35
CA PHE A 86 2.37 13.07 14.72
C PHE A 86 1.60 13.07 13.40
N ARG A 87 1.67 11.98 12.62
CA ARG A 87 0.90 11.81 11.39
C ARG A 87 -0.60 11.78 11.68
N ASN A 88 -1.02 11.02 12.68
CA ASN A 88 -2.43 10.93 13.09
C ASN A 88 -2.94 12.26 13.64
N ALA A 89 -2.12 12.97 14.42
CA ALA A 89 -2.46 14.30 14.94
C ALA A 89 -2.61 15.38 13.85
N LYS A 90 -2.08 15.14 12.64
CA LYS A 90 -2.10 16.08 11.50
C LYS A 90 -2.90 15.51 10.31
N ASN A 91 -4.02 14.84 10.57
CA ASN A 91 -4.93 14.31 9.54
C ASN A 91 -4.24 13.40 8.51
N GLY A 92 -3.29 12.58 8.97
CA GLY A 92 -2.56 11.67 8.09
C GLY A 92 -1.34 12.29 7.40
N ARG A 93 -1.04 13.58 7.62
CA ARG A 93 0.17 14.26 7.10
C ARG A 93 1.34 14.12 8.05
N LEU A 94 2.46 13.67 7.51
CA LEU A 94 3.71 13.64 8.25
C LEU A 94 4.30 15.05 8.34
N GLN A 95 4.89 15.40 9.48
CA GLN A 95 5.58 16.68 9.65
C GLN A 95 6.93 16.65 8.91
N GLU A 96 7.36 17.79 8.37
CA GLU A 96 8.62 17.87 7.58
C GLU A 96 9.84 17.40 8.38
N ARG A 97 9.91 17.72 9.67
CA ARG A 97 10.99 17.25 10.57
C ARG A 97 11.09 15.72 10.67
N CYS A 98 9.99 15.00 10.42
CA CYS A 98 9.99 13.56 10.46
C CYS A 98 10.56 12.95 9.17
N LEU A 99 10.56 13.68 8.05
CA LEU A 99 11.09 13.18 6.77
C LEU A 99 12.60 12.94 6.82
N SER A 100 13.32 13.74 7.61
CA SER A 100 14.77 13.62 7.81
C SER A 100 15.15 12.93 9.13
N CYS A 101 14.17 12.49 9.92
CA CYS A 101 14.43 11.85 11.21
C CYS A 101 14.90 10.41 11.02
N LYS A 102 16.04 10.05 11.61
CA LYS A 102 16.59 8.69 11.56
C LYS A 102 15.58 7.63 11.99
N GLN A 103 14.73 7.95 12.97
CA GLN A 103 13.68 7.08 13.47
C GLN A 103 12.63 6.71 12.42
N PHE A 104 12.33 7.63 11.49
CA PHE A 104 11.41 7.38 10.39
C PHE A 104 12.12 6.71 9.21
N THR A 105 13.32 7.16 8.85
CA THR A 105 14.07 6.61 7.71
C THR A 105 14.58 5.19 7.95
N GLN A 106 14.77 4.79 9.21
CA GLN A 106 15.15 3.43 9.61
C GLN A 106 13.95 2.59 10.04
N ALA A 107 12.74 3.15 10.01
CA ALA A 107 11.55 2.36 10.32
C ALA A 107 11.39 1.26 9.25
N PRO A 108 11.06 0.02 9.67
CA PRO A 108 10.79 -1.03 8.71
C PRO A 108 9.62 -0.59 7.81
N VAL A 109 9.80 -0.74 6.51
CA VAL A 109 8.74 -0.46 5.54
C VAL A 109 7.60 -1.44 5.85
N PRO A 110 6.37 -0.97 6.13
CA PRO A 110 5.27 -1.88 6.35
C PRO A 110 5.08 -2.70 5.07
N ALA A 111 5.41 -3.99 5.13
CA ALA A 111 5.07 -4.94 4.08
C ALA A 111 3.55 -4.82 3.87
N GLY A 112 3.14 -4.42 2.67
CA GLY A 112 1.79 -3.98 2.38
C GLY A 112 0.75 -4.95 2.92
N ILE A 113 0.05 -4.57 3.99
CA ILE A 113 -1.14 -5.26 4.47
C ILE A 113 -2.26 -4.88 3.51
N TYR A 114 -2.29 -5.50 2.32
CA TYR A 114 -3.51 -5.55 1.53
C TYR A 114 -4.48 -6.49 2.25
N ARG A 115 -5.12 -5.98 3.32
CA ARG A 115 -6.31 -6.60 3.90
C ARG A 115 -7.42 -6.46 2.86
N LEU A 116 -7.53 -7.43 1.96
CA LEU A 116 -8.79 -7.70 1.28
C LEU A 116 -9.76 -8.22 2.36
N SER A 117 -10.51 -7.28 2.94
CA SER A 117 -11.72 -7.57 3.70
C SER A 117 -12.62 -8.40 2.80
N THR A 118 -12.77 -9.69 3.15
CA THR A 118 -13.79 -10.57 2.57
C THR A 118 -15.00 -10.54 3.48
#